data_AF-A0A926BUH7-F1
#
_entry.id   AF-A0A926BUH7-F1
#
_cell.length_a   1.000
_cell.length_b   1.000
_cell.length_c   1.000
_cell.angle_alpha   90.00
_cell.angle_beta   90.00
_cell.angle_gamma   90.00
#
_symmetry.space_group_name_H-M   'P 1'
#
loop_
_entity.id
_entity.type
_entity.pdbx_description
1 polymer ?
#
loop_
_entity_poly.entity_id
_entity_poly.type
_entity_poly.pdbx_seq_one_letter_code
_entity_poly.pdbx_strand_id
1 'polypeptide(L)'
;YNGSTHDWRYRYSHAGEREQKRLYPTSLTNPTASNHNPWAYYLLGAAGERLATWHGREIYQTQCTNGVPVGTVWMYPVGYNCIGGGLTRVTIRPDAAVPAGIKEYVIADGLGSTRVVVSQDGSVVEKIDYDPFGRPRFGPVAAQQSYVGRQTDLENALGDHGVRKYEPAEGRFHSIDPKWEAFRDVSPYVYAHANPVNRVDANGQWDIVVHVAKDRSQNGYGVAVVTNRKGEEVFRFGVRVEGLGDRGSYGSSTNPRDRTQRFGDTPLGVYDIPDGNAKWRNGGSRAAYGPNARLVFEGMSGEIVESRRSAIRIHGGRQEGKQDPELLKTHGCIRAYDNTMKALKEVVDKLEEADANEHGGSVTVIDDLEIKDGVPTIVSGTTNPKSHE
;
A
#
# COMPACT_ATOMS: atom_id res chain seq x y z
N TYR A 1 7.28 -16.59 32.49
CA TYR A 1 6.94 -17.09 31.15
C TYR A 1 6.20 -18.40 31.31
N ASN A 2 4.87 -18.36 31.26
CA ASN A 2 4.05 -19.55 31.40
C ASN A 2 4.13 -20.34 30.08
N GLY A 3 4.58 -21.59 30.13
CA GLY A 3 4.83 -22.43 28.96
C GLY A 3 3.54 -22.76 28.21
N SER A 4 3.29 -22.07 27.08
CA SER A 4 2.24 -22.48 26.17
C SER A 4 2.70 -23.73 25.42
N THR A 5 1.85 -24.76 25.41
CA THR A 5 2.06 -26.00 24.67
C THR A 5 1.76 -25.86 23.17
N HIS A 6 1.42 -24.64 22.72
CA HIS A 6 1.01 -24.33 21.36
C HIS A 6 1.50 -22.93 20.91
N ASP A 7 1.69 -22.77 19.60
CA ASP A 7 2.18 -21.57 18.90
C ASP A 7 1.37 -21.34 17.60
N TRP A 8 1.04 -20.09 17.31
CA TRP A 8 0.32 -19.73 16.09
C TRP A 8 1.30 -19.40 14.97
N ARG A 9 1.14 -20.05 13.82
CA ARG A 9 1.91 -19.76 12.61
C ARG A 9 1.02 -19.22 11.51
N TYR A 10 1.61 -18.34 10.71
CA TYR A 10 0.91 -17.57 9.68
C TYR A 10 1.64 -17.76 8.34
N ARG A 11 0.88 -17.77 7.24
CA ARG A 11 1.40 -17.69 5.88
C ARG A 11 0.81 -16.46 5.19
N TYR A 12 1.65 -15.72 4.49
CA TYR A 12 1.27 -14.52 3.76
C TYR A 12 1.45 -14.74 2.26
N SER A 13 0.61 -14.07 1.48
CA SER A 13 0.69 -13.98 0.03
C SER A 13 1.89 -13.13 -0.39
N HIS A 14 2.18 -13.13 -1.69
CA HIS A 14 3.19 -12.22 -2.26
C HIS A 14 2.84 -10.73 -2.02
N ALA A 15 1.55 -10.41 -1.89
CA ALA A 15 1.07 -9.06 -1.60
C ALA A 15 1.16 -8.70 -0.10
N GLY A 16 1.69 -9.57 0.75
CA GLY A 16 1.80 -9.33 2.19
C GLY A 16 0.51 -9.55 2.98
N GLU A 17 -0.57 -9.99 2.32
CA GLU A 17 -1.85 -10.30 2.97
C GLU A 17 -1.88 -11.74 3.48
N ARG A 18 -2.53 -11.98 4.63
CA ARG A 18 -2.56 -13.30 5.26
C ARG A 18 -3.43 -14.30 4.47
N GLU A 19 -2.84 -15.41 4.06
CA GLU A 19 -3.52 -16.53 3.40
C GLU A 19 -3.92 -17.65 4.37
N GLN A 20 -3.14 -17.84 5.44
CA GLN A 20 -3.34 -18.96 6.35
C GLN A 20 -2.96 -18.60 7.79
N LYS A 21 -3.67 -19.18 8.74
CA LYS A 21 -3.36 -19.17 10.18
C LYS A 21 -3.60 -20.55 10.77
N ARG A 22 -2.64 -21.07 11.53
CA ARG A 22 -2.68 -22.43 12.09
C ARG A 22 -2.06 -22.49 13.47
N LEU A 23 -2.66 -23.26 14.37
CA LEU A 23 -2.06 -23.60 15.66
C LEU A 23 -1.14 -24.82 15.53
N TYR A 24 0.05 -24.75 16.12
CA TYR A 24 1.03 -25.84 16.19
C TYR A 24 1.33 -26.18 17.65
N PRO A 25 1.46 -27.46 18.04
CA PRO A 25 1.98 -27.81 19.35
C PRO A 25 3.49 -27.51 19.46
N THR A 26 3.91 -26.93 20.58
CA THR A 26 5.32 -26.59 20.88
C THR A 26 6.11 -27.75 21.50
N SER A 27 5.41 -28.79 21.96
CA SER A 27 5.98 -30.04 22.46
C SER A 27 5.35 -31.24 21.76
N LEU A 28 6.19 -32.12 21.23
CA LEU A 28 5.77 -33.40 20.63
C LEU A 28 5.44 -34.47 21.69
N THR A 29 5.67 -34.22 22.98
CA THR A 29 5.72 -35.27 24.02
C THR A 29 4.47 -35.42 24.87
N ASN A 30 3.38 -34.67 24.63
CA ASN A 30 2.15 -34.85 25.42
C ASN A 30 0.86 -34.72 24.57
N PRO A 31 0.37 -35.83 23.97
CA PRO A 31 -0.78 -35.81 23.06
C PRO A 31 -2.15 -35.76 23.77
N THR A 32 -2.21 -35.37 25.04
CA THR A 32 -3.46 -35.47 25.84
C THR A 32 -4.38 -34.24 25.78
N ALA A 33 -4.01 -33.18 25.05
CA ALA A 33 -4.80 -31.96 24.94
C ALA A 33 -5.44 -31.84 23.54
N SER A 34 -6.75 -32.15 23.45
CA SER A 34 -7.67 -31.91 22.32
C SER A 34 -7.16 -32.26 20.91
N ASN A 35 -7.65 -33.36 20.36
CA ASN A 35 -7.16 -34.08 19.17
C ASN A 35 -7.13 -33.34 17.82
N HIS A 36 -7.39 -32.02 17.78
CA HIS A 36 -7.43 -31.22 16.55
C HIS A 36 -6.80 -29.84 16.71
N ASN A 37 -5.95 -29.46 15.75
CA ASN A 37 -5.40 -28.10 15.68
C ASN A 37 -6.32 -27.19 14.85
N PRO A 38 -6.68 -25.99 15.36
CA PRO A 38 -7.41 -25.00 14.58
C PRO A 38 -6.64 -24.51 13.35
N TRP A 39 -7.38 -24.33 12.26
CA TRP A 39 -6.92 -23.75 11.00
C TRP A 39 -7.87 -22.65 10.54
N ALA A 40 -7.31 -21.64 9.88
CA ALA A 40 -8.03 -20.71 9.05
C ALA A 40 -7.31 -20.52 7.71
N TYR A 41 -8.08 -20.46 6.63
CA TYR A 41 -7.62 -20.17 5.28
C TYR A 41 -8.43 -19.02 4.72
N TYR A 42 -7.76 -18.12 4.01
CA TYR A 42 -8.33 -16.94 3.40
C TYR A 42 -8.06 -17.01 1.90
N LEU A 43 -9.12 -17.09 1.10
CA LEU A 43 -9.01 -16.93 -0.35
C LEU A 43 -8.91 -15.44 -0.63
N LEU A 44 -7.78 -15.05 -1.22
CA LEU A 44 -7.50 -13.68 -1.61
C LEU A 44 -7.77 -13.51 -3.09
N GLY A 45 -8.31 -12.35 -3.46
CA GLY A 45 -8.40 -11.90 -4.84
C GLY A 45 -7.09 -11.26 -5.32
N ALA A 46 -7.10 -10.81 -6.56
CA ALA A 46 -5.90 -10.31 -7.22
C ALA A 46 -5.33 -9.02 -6.58
N ALA A 47 -6.18 -8.24 -5.91
CA ALA A 47 -5.77 -7.03 -5.19
C ALA A 47 -5.53 -7.29 -3.68
N GLY A 48 -5.45 -8.56 -3.27
CA GLY A 48 -5.26 -8.94 -1.86
C GLY A 48 -6.56 -8.87 -1.03
N GLU A 49 -7.69 -8.54 -1.64
CA GLU A 49 -8.99 -8.52 -0.99
C GLU A 49 -9.40 -9.93 -0.58
N ARG A 50 -9.91 -10.09 0.65
CA ARG A 50 -10.34 -11.41 1.13
C ARG A 50 -11.71 -11.76 0.59
N LEU A 51 -11.78 -12.67 -0.37
CA LEU A 51 -13.02 -13.13 -1.01
C LEU A 51 -13.78 -14.14 -0.15
N ALA A 52 -13.09 -14.99 0.60
CA ALA A 52 -13.73 -15.97 1.46
C ALA A 52 -12.84 -16.46 2.59
N THR A 53 -13.46 -16.98 3.64
CA THR A 53 -12.82 -17.51 4.84
C THR A 53 -13.32 -18.91 5.13
N TRP A 54 -12.39 -19.81 5.36
CA TRP A 54 -12.65 -21.17 5.82
C TRP A 54 -11.99 -21.37 7.16
N HIS A 55 -12.70 -22.03 8.05
CA HIS A 55 -12.11 -22.58 9.26
C HIS A 55 -11.90 -24.07 9.07
N GLY A 56 -10.95 -24.62 9.80
CA GLY A 56 -10.64 -26.03 9.70
C GLY A 56 -10.12 -26.63 10.99
N ARG A 57 -10.09 -27.96 10.99
CA ARG A 57 -9.54 -28.79 12.05
C ARG A 57 -8.61 -29.81 11.41
N GLU A 58 -7.35 -29.78 11.83
CA GLU A 58 -6.36 -30.75 11.38
C GLU A 58 -6.27 -31.92 12.34
N ILE A 59 -6.23 -33.13 11.77
CA ILE A 59 -6.11 -34.38 12.51
C ILE A 59 -4.66 -34.62 12.91
N TYR A 60 -4.44 -34.82 14.20
CA TYR A 60 -3.11 -35.08 14.76
C TYR A 60 -2.91 -36.53 15.24
N GLN A 61 -3.96 -37.34 15.32
CA GLN A 61 -3.86 -38.76 15.72
C GLN A 61 -4.89 -39.63 14.99
N THR A 62 -4.45 -40.80 14.51
CA THR A 62 -5.28 -41.75 13.73
C THR A 62 -6.42 -42.40 14.52
N GLN A 63 -6.42 -42.32 15.85
CA GLN A 63 -7.39 -43.01 16.71
C GLN A 63 -8.81 -42.41 16.66
N CYS A 64 -9.00 -41.22 16.09
CA CYS A 64 -10.31 -40.54 16.06
C CYS A 64 -11.05 -40.64 14.72
N THR A 65 -10.43 -41.20 13.68
CA THR A 65 -10.98 -41.18 12.32
C THR A 65 -10.58 -42.44 11.55
N ASN A 66 -11.58 -43.27 11.21
CA ASN A 66 -11.46 -44.51 10.45
C ASN A 66 -10.63 -44.36 9.17
N GLY A 67 -9.31 -44.56 9.24
CA GLY A 67 -8.41 -44.57 8.07
C GLY A 67 -8.03 -43.20 7.48
N VAL A 68 -8.32 -42.08 8.16
CA VAL A 68 -7.93 -40.74 7.66
C VAL A 68 -6.46 -40.45 8.02
N PRO A 69 -5.62 -40.04 7.06
CA PRO A 69 -4.21 -39.73 7.32
C PRO A 69 -4.03 -38.57 8.32
N VAL A 70 -2.99 -38.66 9.16
CA VAL A 70 -2.52 -37.54 10.01
C VAL A 70 -2.11 -36.37 9.12
N GLY A 71 -2.45 -35.15 9.53
CA GLY A 71 -2.24 -33.93 8.75
C GLY A 71 -3.39 -33.60 7.80
N THR A 72 -4.42 -34.46 7.69
CA THR A 72 -5.64 -34.11 6.97
C THR A 72 -6.36 -32.96 7.66
N VAL A 73 -6.72 -31.93 6.90
CA VAL A 73 -7.49 -30.77 7.39
C VAL A 73 -8.91 -30.85 6.84
N TRP A 74 -9.88 -30.94 7.74
CA TRP A 74 -11.28 -30.75 7.38
C TRP A 74 -11.60 -29.26 7.42
N MET A 75 -12.08 -28.71 6.32
CA MET A 75 -12.38 -27.28 6.18
C MET A 75 -13.85 -27.05 5.91
N TYR A 76 -14.40 -25.96 6.45
CA TYR A 76 -15.76 -25.52 6.20
C TYR A 76 -15.78 -24.00 6.03
N PRO A 77 -16.61 -23.48 5.09
CA PRO A 77 -16.72 -22.05 4.87
C PRO A 77 -17.38 -21.39 6.08
N VAL A 78 -16.90 -20.20 6.46
CA VAL A 78 -17.46 -19.39 7.55
C VAL A 78 -17.84 -17.98 7.09
N GLY A 79 -17.43 -17.58 5.90
CA GLY A 79 -17.83 -16.31 5.34
C GLY A 79 -17.37 -16.15 3.90
N TYR A 80 -18.24 -15.57 3.07
CA TYR A 80 -17.91 -15.08 1.74
C TYR A 80 -18.05 -13.57 1.75
N ASN A 81 -17.04 -12.84 1.27
CA ASN A 81 -17.11 -11.39 1.19
C ASN A 81 -17.35 -10.97 -0.26
N CYS A 82 -18.23 -10.00 -0.41
CA CYS A 82 -18.44 -9.31 -1.68
C CYS A 82 -18.61 -7.82 -1.42
N ILE A 83 -18.53 -7.06 -2.51
CA ILE A 83 -18.71 -5.61 -2.48
C ILE A 83 -20.10 -5.32 -3.07
N GLY A 84 -20.96 -4.71 -2.26
CA GLY A 84 -22.28 -4.23 -2.69
C GLY A 84 -22.20 -2.88 -3.41
N GLY A 85 -23.34 -2.38 -3.85
CA GLY A 85 -23.43 -1.00 -4.37
C GLY A 85 -22.88 0.02 -3.38
N GLY A 86 -22.12 1.00 -3.87
CA GLY A 86 -21.48 2.03 -3.03
C GLY A 86 -20.27 1.53 -2.22
N LEU A 87 -19.60 0.46 -2.65
CA LEU A 87 -18.39 -0.09 -2.02
C LEU A 87 -18.61 -0.64 -0.59
N THR A 88 -19.86 -0.93 -0.21
CA THR A 88 -20.18 -1.51 1.09
C THR A 88 -19.70 -2.95 1.15
N ARG A 89 -18.90 -3.31 2.17
CA ARG A 89 -18.51 -4.70 2.40
C ARG A 89 -19.70 -5.49 2.90
N VAL A 90 -20.01 -6.58 2.21
CA VAL A 90 -21.06 -7.53 2.58
C VAL A 90 -20.40 -8.87 2.89
N THR A 91 -20.67 -9.41 4.07
CA THR A 91 -20.25 -10.76 4.46
C THR A 91 -21.46 -11.67 4.47
N ILE A 92 -21.39 -12.75 3.70
CA ILE A 92 -22.40 -13.80 3.65
C ILE A 92 -21.93 -14.92 4.57
N ARG A 93 -22.63 -15.13 5.69
CA ARG A 93 -22.38 -16.23 6.62
C ARG A 93 -23.19 -17.46 6.21
N PRO A 94 -22.55 -18.62 5.99
CA PRO A 94 -23.26 -19.87 5.78
C PRO A 94 -24.15 -20.18 7.00
N ASP A 95 -25.40 -20.57 6.73
CA ASP A 95 -26.36 -20.96 7.75
C ASP A 95 -27.19 -22.15 7.24
N ALA A 96 -27.46 -23.13 8.12
CA ALA A 96 -28.16 -24.35 7.72
C ALA A 96 -29.65 -24.13 7.44
N ALA A 97 -30.27 -23.13 8.08
CA ALA A 97 -31.67 -22.77 7.88
C ALA A 97 -31.87 -21.79 6.71
N VAL A 98 -30.81 -21.06 6.32
CA VAL A 98 -30.83 -20.12 5.19
C VAL A 98 -29.87 -20.59 4.09
N PRO A 99 -30.32 -21.33 3.06
CA PRO A 99 -29.45 -21.87 2.01
C PRO A 99 -28.63 -20.83 1.24
N ALA A 100 -29.12 -19.58 1.15
CA ALA A 100 -28.41 -18.47 0.53
C ALA A 100 -27.37 -17.78 1.46
N GLY A 101 -27.30 -18.21 2.73
CA GLY A 101 -26.55 -17.56 3.80
C GLY A 101 -27.21 -16.31 4.37
N ILE A 102 -26.79 -15.94 5.58
CA ILE A 102 -27.19 -14.69 6.24
C ILE A 102 -26.25 -13.58 5.75
N LYS A 103 -26.80 -12.49 5.19
CA LYS A 103 -26.01 -11.35 4.77
C LYS A 103 -25.84 -10.35 5.92
N GLU A 104 -24.61 -9.92 6.12
CA GLU A 104 -24.23 -8.87 7.04
C GLU A 104 -23.60 -7.71 6.26
N TYR A 105 -24.11 -6.51 6.49
CA TYR A 105 -23.67 -5.27 5.85
C TYR A 105 -22.80 -4.50 6.82
N VAL A 106 -21.57 -4.19 6.40
CA VAL A 106 -20.60 -3.44 7.21
C VAL A 106 -20.71 -1.96 6.88
N ILE A 107 -21.00 -1.17 7.92
CA ILE A 107 -20.93 0.28 7.88
C ILE A 107 -19.60 0.68 8.52
N ALA A 108 -18.74 1.30 7.71
CA ALA A 108 -17.40 1.73 8.11
C ALA A 108 -17.30 3.25 8.26
N ASP A 109 -16.31 3.72 9.02
CA ASP A 109 -15.93 5.13 9.06
C ASP A 109 -15.03 5.53 7.87
N GLY A 110 -14.61 6.81 7.82
CA GLY A 110 -13.80 7.37 6.73
C GLY A 110 -12.43 6.73 6.53
N LEU A 111 -11.93 5.99 7.53
CA LEU A 111 -10.68 5.22 7.48
C LEU A 111 -10.92 3.73 7.17
N GLY A 112 -12.18 3.34 6.95
CA GLY A 112 -12.56 1.95 6.69
C GLY A 112 -12.72 1.09 7.95
N SER A 113 -12.74 1.68 9.15
CA SER A 113 -12.96 0.93 10.40
C SER A 113 -14.43 0.56 10.55
N THR A 114 -14.72 -0.70 10.87
CA THR A 114 -16.09 -1.20 11.08
C THR A 114 -16.75 -0.52 12.29
N ARG A 115 -17.81 0.26 12.07
CA ARG A 115 -18.57 0.91 13.15
C ARG A 115 -19.84 0.16 13.51
N VAL A 116 -20.55 -0.32 12.50
CA VAL A 116 -21.81 -1.06 12.68
C VAL A 116 -21.87 -2.20 11.69
N VAL A 117 -22.34 -3.36 12.15
CA VAL A 117 -22.71 -4.49 11.28
C VAL A 117 -24.22 -4.70 11.41
N VAL A 118 -24.90 -4.70 10.27
CA VAL A 118 -26.36 -4.86 10.18
C VAL A 118 -26.67 -6.16 9.45
N SER A 119 -27.53 -7.00 10.01
CA SER A 119 -28.01 -8.22 9.36
C SER A 119 -29.04 -7.90 8.27
N GLN A 120 -29.31 -8.86 7.39
CA GLN A 120 -30.27 -8.73 6.30
C GLN A 120 -31.71 -8.45 6.70
N ASP A 121 -32.07 -8.71 7.95
CA ASP A 121 -33.37 -8.35 8.54
C ASP A 121 -33.39 -6.92 9.13
N GLY A 122 -32.28 -6.18 9.04
CA GLY A 122 -32.14 -4.83 9.58
C GLY A 122 -31.72 -4.79 11.05
N SER A 123 -31.52 -5.93 11.72
CA SER A 123 -31.03 -5.97 13.09
C SER A 123 -29.55 -5.59 13.18
N VAL A 124 -29.18 -4.87 14.24
CA VAL A 124 -27.77 -4.55 14.51
C VAL A 124 -27.10 -5.75 15.14
N VAL A 125 -26.12 -6.33 14.44
CA VAL A 125 -25.32 -7.48 14.90
C VAL A 125 -24.19 -7.00 15.79
N GLU A 126 -23.56 -5.90 15.41
CA GLU A 126 -22.36 -5.38 16.07
C GLU A 126 -22.34 -3.86 15.99
N LYS A 127 -21.87 -3.24 17.07
CA LYS A 127 -21.59 -1.81 17.13
C LYS A 127 -20.31 -1.61 17.91
N ILE A 128 -19.31 -1.01 17.28
CA ILE A 128 -18.00 -0.75 17.88
C ILE A 128 -17.62 0.69 17.66
N ASP A 129 -17.10 1.30 18.73
CA ASP A 129 -16.35 2.54 18.64
C ASP A 129 -14.90 2.30 18.96
N TYR A 130 -14.02 2.94 18.20
CA TYR A 130 -12.58 2.93 18.42
C TYR A 130 -12.12 4.28 18.95
N ASP A 131 -11.06 4.25 19.76
CA ASP A 131 -10.24 5.44 19.95
C ASP A 131 -9.34 5.70 18.72
N PRO A 132 -8.59 6.81 18.68
CA PRO A 132 -7.77 7.16 17.53
C PRO A 132 -6.79 6.07 17.09
N PHE A 133 -6.29 5.24 18.00
CA PHE A 133 -5.32 4.18 17.68
C PHE A 133 -6.00 2.81 17.47
N GLY A 134 -7.32 2.77 17.40
CA GLY A 134 -8.05 1.53 17.07
C GLY A 134 -8.37 0.66 18.28
N ARG A 135 -8.17 1.15 19.51
CA ARG A 135 -8.61 0.40 20.69
C ARG A 135 -10.14 0.47 20.79
N PRO A 136 -10.84 -0.67 20.87
CA PRO A 136 -12.29 -0.68 21.06
C PRO A 136 -12.66 -0.04 22.41
N ARG A 137 -13.61 0.89 22.39
CA ARG A 137 -14.15 1.59 23.57
C ARG A 137 -15.48 0.98 24.04
N PHE A 138 -16.27 0.46 23.11
CA PHE A 138 -17.60 -0.11 23.38
C PHE A 138 -17.89 -1.27 22.43
N GLY A 139 -18.54 -2.33 22.92
CA GLY A 139 -19.00 -3.50 22.15
C GLY A 139 -17.99 -4.66 22.07
N PRO A 140 -18.45 -5.91 21.91
CA PRO A 140 -17.57 -7.04 21.62
C PRO A 140 -17.01 -6.91 20.19
N VAL A 141 -15.72 -7.21 20.00
CA VAL A 141 -15.13 -7.36 18.66
C VAL A 141 -15.45 -8.75 18.15
N ALA A 142 -16.49 -8.86 17.32
CA ALA A 142 -16.89 -10.08 16.64
C ALA A 142 -16.51 -10.03 15.14
N ALA A 143 -16.43 -8.84 14.54
CA ALA A 143 -15.98 -8.65 13.17
C ALA A 143 -14.50 -9.05 13.02
N GLN A 144 -14.25 -10.02 12.13
CA GLN A 144 -12.88 -10.41 11.76
C GLN A 144 -12.11 -9.30 11.04
N GLN A 145 -12.77 -8.25 10.51
CA GLN A 145 -12.11 -7.07 9.95
C GLN A 145 -12.69 -5.84 10.63
N SER A 146 -11.90 -5.22 11.49
CA SER A 146 -12.34 -4.29 12.53
C SER A 146 -11.79 -2.90 12.23
N TYR A 147 -10.70 -2.51 12.89
CA TYR A 147 -10.05 -1.22 12.74
C TYR A 147 -9.35 -1.09 11.37
N VAL A 148 -9.59 0.03 10.68
CA VAL A 148 -9.08 0.35 9.34
C VAL A 148 -9.18 -0.79 8.31
N GLY A 149 -10.22 -1.62 8.43
CA GLY A 149 -10.46 -2.77 7.57
C GLY A 149 -9.48 -3.96 7.77
N ARG A 150 -8.54 -3.85 8.72
CA ARG A 150 -7.56 -4.88 9.06
C ARG A 150 -8.14 -5.91 10.03
N GLN A 151 -7.53 -7.08 10.05
CA GLN A 151 -8.04 -8.19 10.86
C GLN A 151 -7.53 -8.10 12.29
N THR A 152 -8.42 -8.22 13.28
CA THR A 152 -8.00 -8.45 14.67
C THR A 152 -7.95 -9.95 14.94
N ASP A 153 -6.81 -10.41 15.43
CA ASP A 153 -6.62 -11.74 15.99
C ASP A 153 -7.21 -11.76 17.40
N LEU A 154 -8.35 -12.43 17.59
CA LEU A 154 -9.10 -12.42 18.86
C LEU A 154 -8.34 -13.07 20.02
N GLU A 155 -7.40 -13.97 19.73
CA GLU A 155 -6.62 -14.68 20.75
C GLU A 155 -5.56 -13.81 21.44
N ASN A 156 -5.12 -12.73 20.79
CA ASN A 156 -4.08 -11.84 21.31
C ASN A 156 -4.44 -10.35 21.20
N ALA A 157 -5.62 -10.04 20.65
CA ALA A 157 -6.12 -8.69 20.39
C ALA A 157 -5.24 -7.83 19.46
N LEU A 158 -4.36 -8.45 18.67
CA LEU A 158 -3.47 -7.75 17.75
C LEU A 158 -4.11 -7.59 16.37
N GLY A 159 -3.85 -6.45 15.75
CA GLY A 159 -4.17 -6.21 14.34
C GLY A 159 -3.15 -6.88 13.42
N ASP A 160 -3.63 -7.56 12.38
CA ASP A 160 -2.84 -8.06 11.28
C ASP A 160 -2.74 -6.99 10.18
N HIS A 161 -1.57 -6.35 10.09
CA HIS A 161 -1.24 -5.34 9.08
C HIS A 161 -0.22 -5.90 8.08
N GLY A 162 -0.34 -7.19 7.77
CA GLY A 162 0.53 -7.90 6.85
C GLY A 162 1.87 -8.24 7.48
N VAL A 163 2.92 -7.52 7.10
CA VAL A 163 4.29 -7.82 7.57
C VAL A 163 4.54 -7.47 9.04
N ARG A 164 3.60 -6.78 9.70
CA ARG A 164 3.69 -6.40 11.12
C ARG A 164 2.38 -6.66 11.86
N LYS A 165 2.52 -7.03 13.14
CA LYS A 165 1.40 -7.08 14.09
C LYS A 165 1.31 -5.74 14.82
N TYR A 166 0.11 -5.17 14.82
CA TYR A 166 -0.20 -3.89 15.43
C TYR A 166 -0.88 -4.10 16.78
N GLU A 167 -0.47 -3.36 17.80
CA GLU A 167 -1.13 -3.34 19.10
C GLU A 167 -1.92 -2.04 19.27
N PRO A 168 -3.26 -2.09 19.18
CA PRO A 168 -4.09 -0.90 19.31
C PRO A 168 -4.05 -0.26 20.71
N ALA A 169 -3.75 -1.05 21.75
CA ALA A 169 -3.69 -0.56 23.12
C ALA A 169 -2.53 0.42 23.36
N GLU A 170 -1.39 0.19 22.68
CA GLU A 170 -0.21 1.05 22.74
C GLU A 170 -0.09 1.98 21.53
N GLY A 171 -0.79 1.68 20.44
CA GLY A 171 -0.72 2.46 19.20
C GLY A 171 0.56 2.23 18.41
N ARG A 172 1.15 1.03 18.47
CA ARG A 172 2.48 0.72 17.91
C ARG A 172 2.54 -0.67 17.29
N PHE A 173 3.53 -0.90 16.45
CA PHE A 173 3.86 -2.23 15.95
C PHE A 173 4.74 -3.00 16.94
N HIS A 174 4.60 -4.33 16.97
CA HIS A 174 5.47 -5.21 17.76
C HIS A 174 6.82 -5.51 17.11
N SER A 175 6.96 -5.22 15.83
CA SER A 175 8.19 -5.42 15.07
C SER A 175 8.67 -4.10 14.47
N ILE A 176 9.99 -4.04 14.27
CA ILE A 176 10.66 -2.94 13.57
C ILE A 176 10.12 -2.91 12.13
N ASP A 177 9.83 -1.71 11.63
CA ASP A 177 9.54 -1.49 10.22
C ASP A 177 10.66 -2.09 9.35
N PRO A 178 10.38 -3.02 8.42
CA PRO A 178 11.41 -3.55 7.51
C PRO A 178 12.14 -2.46 6.70
N LYS A 179 11.54 -1.27 6.57
CA LYS A 179 12.09 -0.09 5.89
C LYS A 179 12.52 1.02 6.85
N TRP A 180 12.70 0.73 8.14
CA TRP A 180 13.03 1.75 9.16
C TRP A 180 14.25 2.61 8.81
N GLU A 181 15.22 2.07 8.08
CA GLU A 181 16.43 2.79 7.64
C GLU A 181 16.13 3.98 6.73
N ALA A 182 14.98 3.99 6.05
CA ALA A 182 14.50 5.09 5.22
C ALA A 182 13.85 6.23 6.03
N PHE A 183 13.54 5.99 7.31
CA PHE A 183 12.82 6.89 8.21
C PHE A 183 13.55 7.02 9.55
N ARG A 184 14.85 7.36 9.50
CA ARG A 184 15.74 7.36 10.69
C ARG A 184 15.33 8.36 11.77
N ASP A 185 14.57 9.39 11.40
CA ASP A 185 14.01 10.42 12.27
C ASP A 185 12.70 10.00 12.95
N VAL A 186 12.16 8.83 12.58
CA VAL A 186 10.90 8.31 13.08
C VAL A 186 11.15 6.98 13.80
N SER A 187 10.42 6.73 14.89
CA SER A 187 10.56 5.46 15.60
C SER A 187 10.14 4.28 14.69
N PRO A 188 10.95 3.20 14.59
CA PRO A 188 10.65 2.06 13.73
C PRO A 188 9.37 1.29 14.07
N TYR A 189 8.74 1.62 15.19
CA TYR A 189 7.52 0.98 15.68
C TYR A 189 6.30 1.89 15.59
N VAL A 190 6.45 3.14 15.11
CA VAL A 190 5.34 4.09 15.08
C VAL A 190 4.27 3.61 14.10
N TYR A 191 3.01 3.76 14.50
CA TYR A 191 1.88 3.62 13.59
C TYR A 191 1.48 4.99 13.06
N ALA A 192 1.33 5.11 11.74
CA ALA A 192 0.78 6.30 11.09
C ALA A 192 1.42 7.64 11.51
N HIS A 193 2.73 7.65 11.80
CA HIS A 193 3.46 8.82 12.34
C HIS A 193 2.78 9.47 13.56
N ALA A 194 2.11 8.68 14.39
CA ALA A 194 1.34 9.13 15.56
C ALA A 194 0.15 10.06 15.23
N ASN A 195 -0.34 10.06 13.98
CA ASN A 195 -1.55 10.79 13.56
C ASN A 195 -2.61 9.85 12.95
N PRO A 196 -3.12 8.87 13.71
CA PRO A 196 -3.97 7.81 13.19
C PRO A 196 -5.41 8.25 12.85
N VAL A 197 -5.80 9.48 13.22
CA VAL A 197 -7.10 10.07 12.83
C VAL A 197 -7.10 10.50 11.36
N ASN A 198 -5.97 11.02 10.88
CA ASN A 198 -5.85 11.55 9.52
C ASN A 198 -5.03 10.63 8.61
N ARG A 199 -4.30 9.67 9.19
CA ARG A 199 -3.42 8.76 8.46
C ARG A 199 -3.81 7.33 8.81
N VAL A 200 -4.26 6.59 7.81
CA VAL A 200 -4.14 5.13 7.85
C VAL A 200 -2.74 4.81 7.36
N ASP A 201 -2.05 3.88 8.00
CA ASP A 201 -0.85 3.26 7.43
C ASP A 201 -1.26 2.33 6.25
N ALA A 202 -1.66 3.00 5.16
CA ALA A 202 -1.88 2.57 3.78
C ALA A 202 -1.80 3.81 2.82
N ASN A 203 -1.15 4.89 3.32
CA ASN A 203 -0.96 6.29 2.88
C ASN A 203 -2.16 7.23 2.88
N GLY A 204 -3.42 6.80 2.69
CA GLY A 204 -4.58 7.70 2.91
C GLY A 204 -4.65 8.91 1.96
N GLN A 205 -3.82 8.92 0.94
CA GLN A 205 -3.63 9.97 -0.05
C GLN A 205 -3.36 9.29 -1.39
N TRP A 206 -3.54 10.01 -2.49
CA TRP A 206 -3.08 9.50 -3.77
C TRP A 206 -1.58 9.75 -3.90
N ASP A 207 -0.85 8.73 -4.34
CA ASP A 207 0.60 8.73 -4.46
C ASP A 207 1.04 8.49 -5.90
N ILE A 208 2.27 8.87 -6.22
CA ILE A 208 2.92 8.55 -7.48
C ILE A 208 4.23 7.81 -7.20
N VAL A 209 4.38 6.59 -7.71
CA VAL A 209 5.67 5.89 -7.72
C VAL A 209 6.28 5.96 -9.12
N VAL A 210 7.51 6.43 -9.22
CA VAL A 210 8.25 6.62 -10.46
C VAL A 210 9.40 5.62 -10.52
N HIS A 211 9.20 4.58 -11.32
CA HIS A 211 10.14 3.51 -11.57
C HIS A 211 11.07 3.91 -12.71
N VAL A 212 12.37 3.95 -12.46
CA VAL A 212 13.38 4.37 -13.45
C VAL A 212 14.52 3.38 -13.55
N ALA A 213 15.26 3.41 -14.66
CA ALA A 213 16.44 2.58 -14.78
C ALA A 213 17.59 3.13 -13.90
N LYS A 214 18.40 2.22 -13.36
CA LYS A 214 19.63 2.57 -12.63
C LYS A 214 20.62 3.32 -13.51
N ASP A 215 20.84 2.83 -14.73
CA ASP A 215 21.66 3.51 -15.74
C ASP A 215 20.79 4.31 -16.72
N ARG A 216 20.65 5.60 -16.41
CA ARG A 216 19.84 6.54 -17.21
C ARG A 216 20.55 7.03 -18.47
N SER A 217 21.83 6.69 -18.66
CA SER A 217 22.56 6.94 -19.92
C SER A 217 22.09 6.01 -21.04
N GLN A 218 21.75 4.77 -20.68
CA GLN A 218 21.19 3.80 -21.61
C GLN A 218 19.66 3.91 -21.70
N ASN A 219 19.00 4.21 -20.58
CA ASN A 219 17.55 4.39 -20.56
C ASN A 219 17.11 5.57 -19.68
N GLY A 220 16.93 6.73 -20.32
CA GLY A 220 16.48 7.96 -19.65
C GLY A 220 14.98 8.01 -19.33
N TYR A 221 14.23 6.98 -19.72
CA TYR A 221 12.78 6.89 -19.52
C TYR A 221 12.43 5.96 -18.35
N GLY A 222 11.25 6.18 -17.78
CA GLY A 222 10.68 5.40 -16.70
C GLY A 222 9.16 5.35 -16.77
N VAL A 223 8.54 4.76 -15.76
CA VAL A 223 7.09 4.63 -15.64
C VAL A 223 6.65 5.20 -14.31
N ALA A 224 5.68 6.12 -14.36
CA ALA A 224 4.99 6.63 -13.18
C ALA A 224 3.65 5.91 -13.02
N VAL A 225 3.36 5.48 -11.79
CA VAL A 225 2.14 4.80 -11.38
C VAL A 225 1.47 5.64 -10.31
N VAL A 226 0.22 6.01 -10.53
CA VAL A 226 -0.62 6.75 -9.59
C VAL A 226 -1.53 5.77 -8.88
N THR A 227 -1.49 5.78 -7.55
CA THR A 227 -2.40 4.99 -6.72
C THR A 227 -3.31 5.92 -5.92
N ASN A 228 -4.56 5.53 -5.70
CA ASN A 228 -5.46 6.27 -4.80
C ASN A 228 -5.12 5.99 -3.32
N ARG A 229 -5.84 6.61 -2.38
CA ARG A 229 -5.66 6.39 -0.93
C ARG A 229 -5.88 4.96 -0.44
N LYS A 230 -6.42 4.10 -1.29
CA LYS A 230 -6.65 2.67 -1.02
C LYS A 230 -5.53 1.78 -1.60
N GLY A 231 -4.54 2.38 -2.28
CA GLY A 231 -3.45 1.67 -2.95
C GLY A 231 -3.82 1.12 -4.34
N GLU A 232 -4.99 1.45 -4.88
CA GLU A 232 -5.43 0.98 -6.20
C GLU A 232 -4.78 1.83 -7.29
N GLU A 233 -4.19 1.20 -8.32
CA GLU A 233 -3.67 1.92 -9.49
C GLU A 233 -4.81 2.57 -10.27
N VAL A 234 -4.76 3.88 -10.42
CA VAL A 234 -5.78 4.68 -11.12
C VAL A 234 -5.26 5.28 -12.42
N PHE A 235 -3.93 5.40 -12.56
CA PHE A 235 -3.31 5.96 -13.75
C PHE A 235 -1.85 5.55 -13.87
N ARG A 236 -1.37 5.37 -15.10
CA ARG A 236 0.01 5.02 -15.40
C ARG A 236 0.48 5.75 -16.64
N PHE A 237 1.72 6.23 -16.61
CA PHE A 237 2.28 6.97 -17.74
C PHE A 237 3.80 6.89 -17.84
N GLY A 238 4.31 7.06 -19.06
CA GLY A 238 5.74 7.15 -19.32
C GLY A 238 6.31 8.51 -18.91
N VAL A 239 7.51 8.49 -18.33
CA VAL A 239 8.24 9.71 -17.95
C VAL A 239 9.66 9.71 -18.49
N ARG A 240 10.26 10.89 -18.63
CA ARG A 240 11.72 11.05 -18.82
C ARG A 240 12.31 11.75 -17.59
N VAL A 241 13.33 11.14 -17.00
CA VAL A 241 13.98 11.61 -15.76
C VAL A 241 15.43 12.05 -15.98
N GLU A 242 15.82 12.07 -17.24
CA GLU A 242 17.17 12.35 -17.70
C GLU A 242 17.51 13.85 -17.64
N GLY A 243 18.66 14.13 -17.03
CA GLY A 243 19.31 15.44 -16.96
C GLY A 243 19.85 15.86 -18.32
N LEU A 244 19.62 17.13 -18.68
CA LEU A 244 20.12 17.74 -19.91
C LEU A 244 21.64 17.91 -19.88
N GLY A 245 22.23 18.09 -18.70
CA GLY A 245 23.58 18.63 -18.58
C GLY A 245 23.61 20.13 -18.86
N ASP A 246 24.82 20.64 -19.01
CA ASP A 246 25.20 22.06 -18.96
C ASP A 246 24.26 23.05 -19.71
N ARG A 247 24.06 24.25 -19.14
CA ARG A 247 23.59 25.42 -19.89
C ARG A 247 24.85 26.17 -20.29
N GLY A 248 25.27 26.05 -21.54
CA GLY A 248 26.51 26.60 -22.12
C GLY A 248 26.75 28.13 -22.01
N SER A 249 26.27 28.81 -20.98
CA SER A 249 26.61 30.18 -20.60
C SER A 249 27.17 30.31 -19.17
N TYR A 250 27.24 29.23 -18.37
CA TYR A 250 27.77 29.28 -16.98
C TYR A 250 29.05 28.44 -16.73
N GLY A 251 29.60 27.79 -17.76
CA GLY A 251 30.98 27.29 -17.76
C GLY A 251 31.26 26.09 -16.83
N SER A 252 30.29 25.21 -16.58
CA SER A 252 30.53 24.01 -15.78
C SER A 252 30.07 22.78 -16.53
N SER A 253 31.04 21.96 -16.99
CA SER A 253 30.81 20.59 -17.44
C SER A 253 30.19 19.78 -16.29
N THR A 254 28.87 19.88 -16.12
CA THR A 254 28.14 19.13 -15.11
C THR A 254 27.87 17.75 -15.68
N ASN A 255 28.36 16.71 -15.01
CA ASN A 255 27.98 15.35 -15.34
C ASN A 255 26.46 15.22 -15.12
N PRO A 256 25.65 15.08 -16.19
CA PRO A 256 24.20 15.00 -16.04
C PRO A 256 23.75 13.74 -15.30
N ARG A 257 24.63 12.77 -15.07
CA ARG A 257 24.33 11.56 -14.29
C ARG A 257 24.57 11.74 -12.79
N ASP A 258 25.28 12.79 -12.38
CA ASP A 258 25.40 13.14 -10.96
C ASP A 258 24.09 13.77 -10.49
N ARG A 259 23.26 12.95 -9.82
CA ARG A 259 21.95 13.36 -9.30
C ARG A 259 22.03 14.41 -8.20
N THR A 260 23.21 14.58 -7.58
CA THR A 260 23.40 15.59 -6.54
C THR A 260 23.59 17.00 -7.10
N GLN A 261 23.99 17.11 -8.37
CA GLN A 261 24.30 18.38 -8.98
C GLN A 261 23.09 19.07 -9.59
N ARG A 262 23.17 20.41 -9.63
CA ARG A 262 22.29 21.20 -10.48
C ARG A 262 22.48 20.72 -11.93
N PHE A 263 21.38 20.53 -12.66
CA PHE A 263 21.37 20.03 -14.06
C PHE A 263 21.53 18.51 -14.22
N GLY A 264 21.76 17.78 -13.13
CA GLY A 264 21.77 16.33 -13.12
C GLY A 264 20.38 15.69 -13.26
N ASP A 265 20.39 14.38 -13.47
CA ASP A 265 19.26 13.46 -13.47
C ASP A 265 18.37 13.69 -12.24
N THR A 266 17.09 13.27 -12.34
CA THR A 266 16.13 13.39 -11.24
C THR A 266 16.63 12.63 -10.00
N PRO A 267 16.78 13.26 -8.83
CA PRO A 267 17.21 12.55 -7.61
C PRO A 267 16.23 11.45 -7.22
N LEU A 268 16.76 10.35 -6.69
CA LEU A 268 15.95 9.34 -6.01
C LEU A 268 15.44 9.90 -4.67
N GLY A 269 14.37 9.30 -4.16
CA GLY A 269 13.83 9.67 -2.85
C GLY A 269 12.33 9.88 -2.83
N VAL A 270 11.85 10.35 -1.68
CA VAL A 270 10.45 10.64 -1.41
C VAL A 270 10.25 12.15 -1.42
N TYR A 271 9.18 12.59 -2.06
CA TYR A 271 8.79 13.98 -2.19
C TYR A 271 7.34 14.16 -1.71
N ASP A 272 7.08 15.16 -0.90
CA ASP A 272 5.74 15.53 -0.40
C ASP A 272 4.95 16.29 -1.46
N ILE A 273 3.69 15.92 -1.69
CA ILE A 273 2.76 16.67 -2.54
C ILE A 273 1.97 17.63 -1.65
N PRO A 274 2.09 18.96 -1.83
CA PRO A 274 1.39 19.92 -1.00
C PRO A 274 -0.14 19.84 -1.13
N ASP A 275 -0.87 20.10 -0.06
CA ASP A 275 -2.33 20.06 -0.08
C ASP A 275 -2.98 21.16 -0.96
N GLY A 276 -4.24 20.91 -1.32
CA GLY A 276 -5.12 21.91 -1.93
C GLY A 276 -4.61 22.41 -3.28
N ASN A 277 -4.73 23.72 -3.53
CA ASN A 277 -4.30 24.32 -4.80
C ASN A 277 -2.78 24.49 -4.93
N ALA A 278 -2.00 24.26 -3.86
CA ALA A 278 -0.55 24.46 -3.87
C ALA A 278 0.19 23.40 -4.71
N LYS A 279 -0.36 22.17 -4.82
CA LYS A 279 0.18 21.11 -5.70
C LYS A 279 0.19 21.47 -7.17
N TRP A 280 -0.75 22.31 -7.61
CA TRP A 280 -0.88 22.67 -9.02
C TRP A 280 -0.41 24.09 -9.25
N ARG A 281 0.69 24.23 -9.99
CA ARG A 281 1.11 25.53 -10.49
C ARG A 281 0.65 25.68 -11.93
N ASN A 282 -0.04 26.77 -12.24
CA ASN A 282 -0.48 27.09 -13.61
C ASN A 282 0.67 26.97 -14.61
N GLY A 283 0.34 26.51 -15.81
CA GLY A 283 1.26 26.46 -16.94
C GLY A 283 1.95 27.82 -17.13
N GLY A 284 3.27 27.79 -17.30
CA GLY A 284 4.03 29.02 -17.52
C GLY A 284 4.03 29.42 -18.99
N SER A 285 4.23 30.70 -19.30
CA SER A 285 4.53 31.19 -20.66
C SER A 285 5.86 30.69 -21.24
N ARG A 286 6.66 29.96 -20.44
CA ARG A 286 7.93 29.36 -20.86
C ARG A 286 7.65 28.09 -21.65
N ALA A 287 8.02 28.09 -22.93
CA ALA A 287 7.94 26.94 -23.84
C ALA A 287 8.47 25.63 -23.24
N ALA A 288 9.44 25.70 -22.32
CA ALA A 288 10.05 24.55 -21.67
C ALA A 288 9.13 23.79 -20.69
N TYR A 289 7.92 24.23 -20.33
CA TYR A 289 7.05 23.53 -19.36
C TYR A 289 5.75 22.93 -19.93
N GLY A 290 5.48 23.16 -21.22
CA GLY A 290 4.19 22.79 -21.81
C GLY A 290 3.05 23.72 -21.36
N PRO A 291 1.85 23.58 -21.96
CA PRO A 291 0.70 24.45 -21.68
C PRO A 291 -0.06 24.07 -20.40
N ASN A 292 0.12 22.85 -19.89
CA ASN A 292 -0.67 22.30 -18.78
C ASN A 292 -0.09 22.63 -17.40
N ALA A 293 -0.92 22.49 -16.37
CA ALA A 293 -0.50 22.66 -14.98
C ALA A 293 0.62 21.67 -14.63
N ARG A 294 1.54 22.10 -13.76
CA ARG A 294 2.68 21.30 -13.30
C ARG A 294 2.46 20.89 -11.85
N LEU A 295 2.74 19.63 -11.55
CA LEU A 295 2.66 19.09 -10.20
C LEU A 295 3.90 19.52 -9.42
N VAL A 296 3.67 20.15 -8.28
CA VAL A 296 4.69 20.64 -7.35
C VAL A 296 4.82 19.65 -6.21
N PHE A 297 6.06 19.42 -5.77
CA PHE A 297 6.38 18.59 -4.61
C PHE A 297 7.73 19.00 -4.02
N GLU A 298 7.95 18.65 -2.76
CA GLU A 298 9.13 19.03 -1.97
C GLU A 298 9.87 17.82 -1.44
N GLY A 299 11.21 17.83 -1.45
CA GLY A 299 12.00 16.68 -1.03
C GLY A 299 11.87 16.39 0.47
N MET A 300 11.51 15.16 0.81
CA MET A 300 11.39 14.68 2.19
C MET A 300 12.56 13.80 2.61
N SER A 301 13.00 12.88 1.76
CA SER A 301 14.07 11.91 2.08
C SER A 301 14.77 11.38 0.83
N GLY A 302 15.96 10.80 1.02
CA GLY A 302 16.81 10.28 -0.05
C GLY A 302 17.70 11.35 -0.69
N GLU A 303 18.16 11.08 -1.91
CA GLU A 303 19.13 11.93 -2.61
C GLU A 303 18.64 13.37 -2.80
N ILE A 304 17.33 13.59 -2.88
CA ILE A 304 16.78 14.93 -2.99
C ILE A 304 17.16 15.81 -1.78
N VAL A 305 17.16 15.27 -0.57
CA VAL A 305 17.54 16.01 0.64
C VAL A 305 19.06 16.21 0.69
N GLU A 306 19.81 15.15 0.38
CA GLU A 306 21.28 15.18 0.38
C GLU A 306 21.84 16.18 -0.64
N SER A 307 21.25 16.19 -1.85
CA SER A 307 21.60 17.11 -2.92
C SER A 307 21.19 18.56 -2.65
N ARG A 308 20.31 18.79 -1.67
CA ARG A 308 19.68 20.09 -1.36
C ARG A 308 19.01 20.73 -2.57
N ARG A 309 18.63 19.93 -3.57
CA ARG A 309 17.94 20.41 -4.76
C ARG A 309 16.47 20.67 -4.41
N SER A 310 15.91 21.69 -5.03
CA SER A 310 14.52 22.08 -4.82
C SER A 310 13.84 22.44 -6.14
N ALA A 311 12.54 22.68 -6.10
CA ALA A 311 11.74 23.05 -7.26
C ALA A 311 11.73 21.99 -8.39
N ILE A 312 11.98 20.73 -8.03
CA ILE A 312 11.74 19.55 -8.86
C ILE A 312 10.22 19.36 -8.98
N ARG A 313 9.76 19.00 -10.18
CA ARG A 313 8.33 18.94 -10.53
C ARG A 313 8.09 17.83 -11.55
N ILE A 314 6.85 17.37 -11.64
CA ILE A 314 6.36 16.65 -12.82
C ILE A 314 5.68 17.69 -13.71
N HIS A 315 6.15 17.82 -14.95
CA HIS A 315 5.58 18.77 -15.89
C HIS A 315 5.69 18.34 -17.34
N GLY A 316 4.85 18.97 -18.15
CA GLY A 316 4.80 18.78 -19.58
C GLY A 316 6.04 19.35 -20.26
N GLY A 317 6.09 19.26 -21.57
CA GLY A 317 7.13 19.83 -22.40
C GLY A 317 6.55 20.05 -23.78
N ARG A 318 6.53 21.31 -24.24
CA ARG A 318 5.90 21.71 -25.49
C ARG A 318 6.50 20.93 -26.65
N GLN A 319 5.69 20.08 -27.25
CA GLN A 319 6.01 19.41 -28.51
C GLN A 319 4.99 19.79 -29.57
N GLU A 320 4.73 21.08 -29.70
CA GLU A 320 3.76 21.58 -30.67
C GLU A 320 4.24 21.32 -32.10
N GLY A 321 3.39 20.64 -32.88
CA GLY A 321 3.55 20.46 -34.32
C GLY A 321 4.58 19.41 -34.75
N LYS A 322 5.05 18.53 -33.86
CA LYS A 322 6.01 17.46 -34.21
C LYS A 322 5.36 16.08 -34.15
N GLN A 323 5.64 15.26 -35.16
CA GLN A 323 5.31 13.84 -35.22
C GLN A 323 6.36 13.06 -34.40
N ASP A 324 5.91 12.21 -33.47
CA ASP A 324 6.72 11.42 -32.51
C ASP A 324 7.81 12.17 -31.73
N PRO A 325 7.45 13.23 -31.00
CA PRO A 325 8.44 14.04 -30.33
C PRO A 325 8.97 13.34 -29.07
N GLU A 326 10.29 13.20 -28.96
CA GLU A 326 10.93 12.78 -27.71
C GLU A 326 10.76 13.83 -26.60
N LEU A 327 10.51 13.38 -25.37
CA LEU A 327 10.43 14.27 -24.20
C LEU A 327 11.76 14.99 -24.01
N LEU A 328 11.76 16.32 -23.91
CA LEU A 328 13.01 17.08 -23.73
C LEU A 328 13.62 16.82 -22.35
N LYS A 329 14.95 16.67 -22.28
CA LYS A 329 15.67 16.58 -21.01
C LYS A 329 15.47 17.83 -20.15
N THR A 330 15.64 17.70 -18.84
CA THR A 330 15.45 18.80 -17.87
C THR A 330 16.65 18.96 -16.96
N HIS A 331 16.56 19.90 -16.03
CA HIS A 331 17.54 20.03 -14.96
C HIS A 331 17.09 19.22 -13.73
N GLY A 332 16.71 17.95 -13.97
CA GLY A 332 16.24 16.96 -12.98
C GLY A 332 14.78 17.02 -12.59
N CYS A 333 13.93 17.70 -13.37
CA CYS A 333 12.48 17.53 -13.27
C CYS A 333 12.03 16.27 -14.03
N ILE A 334 10.90 15.72 -13.60
CA ILE A 334 10.28 14.58 -14.26
C ILE A 334 9.43 15.12 -15.41
N ARG A 335 9.67 14.60 -16.61
CA ARG A 335 8.94 14.96 -17.82
C ARG A 335 7.86 13.97 -18.12
N ALA A 336 6.69 14.47 -18.48
CA ALA A 336 5.64 13.68 -19.11
C ALA A 336 5.16 14.39 -20.39
N TYR A 337 4.41 13.68 -21.23
CA TYR A 337 3.78 14.30 -22.39
C TYR A 337 2.71 15.30 -21.96
N ASP A 338 2.47 16.31 -22.80
CA ASP A 338 1.51 17.37 -22.46
C ASP A 338 0.10 16.80 -22.25
N ASN A 339 -0.36 15.89 -23.11
CA ASN A 339 -1.65 15.19 -22.95
C ASN A 339 -1.70 14.36 -21.65
N THR A 340 -0.60 13.73 -21.28
CA THR A 340 -0.47 12.99 -20.01
C THR A 340 -0.61 13.91 -18.81
N MET A 341 0.00 15.11 -18.83
CA MET A 341 -0.15 16.06 -17.72
C MET A 341 -1.57 16.56 -17.57
N LYS A 342 -2.26 16.78 -18.69
CA LYS A 342 -3.69 17.11 -18.68
C LYS A 342 -4.50 15.98 -18.05
N ALA A 343 -4.28 14.74 -18.52
CA ALA A 343 -4.97 13.56 -18.00
C ALA A 343 -4.68 13.30 -16.51
N LEU A 344 -3.42 13.42 -16.08
CA LEU A 344 -3.02 13.27 -14.69
C LEU A 344 -3.79 14.23 -13.79
N LYS A 345 -3.87 15.51 -14.19
CA LYS A 345 -4.63 16.50 -13.43
C LYS A 345 -6.11 16.15 -13.37
N GLU A 346 -6.73 15.79 -14.49
CA GLU A 346 -8.13 15.38 -14.53
C GLU A 346 -8.41 14.14 -13.68
N VAL A 347 -7.49 13.17 -13.63
CA VAL A 347 -7.62 11.96 -12.80
C VAL A 347 -7.58 12.33 -11.32
N VAL A 348 -6.57 13.08 -10.87
CA VAL A 348 -6.45 13.39 -9.44
C VAL A 348 -7.54 14.36 -8.98
N ASP A 349 -7.93 15.34 -9.82
CA ASP A 349 -9.04 16.23 -9.48
C ASP A 349 -10.34 15.41 -9.28
N LYS A 350 -10.61 14.43 -10.15
CA LYS A 350 -11.77 13.52 -9.99
C LYS A 350 -11.66 12.63 -8.77
N LEU A 351 -10.45 12.19 -8.41
CA LEU A 351 -10.24 11.40 -7.19
C LEU A 351 -10.58 12.20 -5.94
N GLU A 352 -10.07 13.43 -5.85
CA GLU A 352 -10.35 14.35 -4.74
C GLU A 352 -11.81 14.84 -4.72
N GLU A 353 -12.45 14.99 -5.89
CA GLU A 353 -13.88 15.31 -5.99
C GLU A 353 -14.79 14.14 -5.56
N ALA A 354 -14.40 12.92 -5.89
CA ALA A 354 -15.17 11.72 -5.58
C ALA A 354 -15.06 11.30 -4.10
N ASP A 355 -14.01 11.74 -3.41
CA ASP A 355 -13.74 11.37 -2.03
C ASP A 355 -13.11 12.54 -1.28
N ALA A 356 -13.88 13.13 -0.35
CA ALA A 356 -13.45 14.31 0.41
C ALA A 356 -12.24 14.08 1.33
N ASN A 357 -11.79 12.84 1.50
CA ASN A 357 -10.58 12.50 2.27
C ASN A 357 -9.40 12.10 1.36
N GLU A 358 -9.58 12.16 0.04
CA GLU A 358 -8.55 11.89 -0.95
C GLU A 358 -7.79 13.18 -1.23
N HIS A 359 -6.49 13.18 -0.97
CA HIS A 359 -5.61 14.34 -1.02
C HIS A 359 -4.24 13.92 -1.58
N GLY A 360 -3.42 14.88 -2.01
CA GLY A 360 -2.07 14.59 -2.49
C GLY A 360 -1.20 14.00 -1.39
N GLY A 361 -0.49 12.92 -1.70
CA GLY A 361 0.42 12.26 -0.78
C GLY A 361 1.87 12.50 -1.14
N SER A 362 2.48 11.56 -1.84
CA SER A 362 3.89 11.61 -2.16
C SER A 362 4.19 11.27 -3.60
N VAL A 363 5.34 11.75 -4.08
CA VAL A 363 6.01 11.20 -5.25
C VAL A 363 7.23 10.44 -4.75
N THR A 364 7.37 9.17 -5.10
CA THR A 364 8.55 8.36 -4.77
C THR A 364 9.29 8.01 -6.05
N VAL A 365 10.58 8.30 -6.13
CA VAL A 365 11.44 7.97 -7.29
C VAL A 365 12.42 6.86 -6.91
N ILE A 366 12.34 5.72 -7.60
CA ILE A 366 13.14 4.51 -7.33
C ILE A 366 13.73 3.92 -8.62
N ASP A 367 14.88 3.25 -8.52
CA ASP A 367 15.66 2.74 -9.64
C ASP A 367 15.50 1.23 -9.90
N ASP A 368 14.29 0.72 -9.76
CA ASP A 368 13.93 -0.70 -9.85
C ASP A 368 13.48 -1.18 -11.25
N LEU A 369 13.62 -0.33 -12.27
CA LEU A 369 13.23 -0.67 -13.64
C LEU A 369 14.37 -1.41 -14.34
N GLU A 370 14.14 -2.69 -14.67
CA GLU A 370 15.04 -3.48 -15.51
C GLU A 370 14.53 -3.53 -16.95
N ILE A 371 15.44 -3.49 -17.92
CA ILE A 371 15.14 -3.71 -19.34
C ILE A 371 15.54 -5.14 -19.68
N LYS A 372 14.56 -6.02 -19.87
CA LYS A 372 14.77 -7.39 -20.38
C LYS A 372 14.18 -7.47 -21.77
N ASP A 373 14.99 -7.86 -22.75
CA ASP A 373 14.59 -8.03 -24.15
C ASP A 373 13.90 -6.79 -24.77
N GLY A 374 14.32 -5.59 -24.36
CA GLY A 374 13.74 -4.32 -24.81
C GLY A 374 12.43 -3.93 -24.14
N VAL A 375 11.91 -4.73 -23.20
CA VAL A 375 10.69 -4.45 -22.44
C VAL A 375 11.04 -3.94 -21.04
N PRO A 376 10.62 -2.72 -20.66
CA PRO A 376 10.74 -2.24 -19.29
C PRO A 376 9.88 -3.09 -18.36
N THR A 377 10.51 -3.76 -17.39
CA THR A 377 9.84 -4.60 -16.41
C THR A 377 10.15 -4.08 -15.01
N ILE A 378 9.11 -3.80 -14.23
CA ILE A 378 9.25 -3.51 -12.80
C ILE A 378 9.57 -4.83 -12.11
N VAL A 379 10.72 -4.92 -11.47
CA VAL A 379 11.11 -6.14 -10.77
C VAL A 379 10.46 -6.13 -9.38
N SER A 380 9.40 -6.93 -9.21
CA SER A 380 8.82 -7.20 -7.89
C SER A 380 9.83 -7.96 -7.03
N GLY A 381 10.72 -7.25 -6.34
CA GLY A 381 11.75 -7.87 -5.50
C GLY A 381 12.97 -7.03 -5.12
N THR A 382 13.13 -5.81 -5.62
CA THR A 382 14.19 -4.92 -5.13
C THR A 382 13.76 -4.23 -3.84
N THR A 383 14.16 -4.85 -2.73
CA THR A 383 14.61 -4.08 -1.57
C THR A 383 15.45 -2.89 -2.05
N ASN A 384 15.11 -1.71 -1.53
CA ASN A 384 15.90 -0.48 -1.51
C ASN A 384 17.39 -0.73 -1.83
N PRO A 385 18.01 -0.03 -2.81
CA PRO A 385 19.40 -0.26 -3.15
C PRO A 385 20.31 0.04 -1.94
N LYS A 386 20.79 -1.04 -1.34
CA LYS A 386 22.03 -1.23 -0.55
C LYS A 386 22.86 0.02 -0.21
N SER A 387 22.99 0.22 1.10
CA SER A 387 24.25 0.33 1.86
C SER A 387 25.40 1.12 1.21
N HIS A 388 25.68 2.29 1.76
CA HIS A 388 27.05 2.70 2.04
C HIS A 388 27.10 3.47 3.37
N GLU A 389 27.96 2.96 4.25
CA GLU A 389 28.41 3.42 5.58
C GLU A 389 27.49 3.17 6.79
#